data_AF-A0A645AEQ5-F1
#
_entry.id   AF-A0A645AEQ5-F1
#
_cell.length_a   1.000
_cell.length_b   1.000
_cell.length_c   1.000
_cell.angle_alpha   90.00
_cell.angle_beta   90.00
_cell.angle_gamma   90.00
#
_symmetry.space_group_name_H-M   'P 1'
#
loop_
_entity.id
_entity.type
_entity.pdbx_description
1 polymer ?
#
loop_
_entity_poly.entity_id
_entity_poly.type
_entity_poly.pdbx_seq_one_letter_code
_entity_poly.pdbx_strand_id
1 'polypeptide(L)'
;MLGSFATGSNVNSNVLFGTLQKTVAILVGASPLVMMGAQTTGGSLGSMIAPAKLAVGVSTTPELKNREGEVLRKTLPISLIIAILIGIAAWLMSY
;
A
#
# COMPACT_ATOMS: atom_id res chain seq x y z
N MET A 1 0.45 0.09 -3.60
CA MET A 1 1.45 0.57 -2.61
C MET A 1 2.08 1.90 -3.01
N LEU A 2 2.71 2.00 -4.19
CA LEU A 2 3.38 3.24 -4.62
C LEU A 2 2.41 4.43 -4.76
N GLY A 3 1.23 4.23 -5.37
CA GLY A 3 0.22 5.29 -5.51
C GLY A 3 -0.25 5.88 -4.17
N SER A 4 -0.52 5.04 -3.19
CA SER A 4 -0.91 5.46 -1.83
C SER A 4 0.24 6.04 -1.01
N PHE A 5 1.49 5.63 -1.28
CA PHE A 5 2.68 6.21 -0.64
C PHE A 5 2.88 7.67 -1.10
N ALA A 6 2.76 7.91 -2.41
CA ALA A 6 2.86 9.25 -2.97
C ALA A 6 1.67 10.14 -2.59
N THR A 7 0.43 9.61 -2.63
CA THR A 7 -0.78 10.38 -2.34
C THR A 7 -1.14 10.47 -0.86
N GLY A 8 -0.53 9.66 0.00
CA GLY A 8 -0.91 9.51 1.40
C GLY A 8 -2.28 8.87 1.66
N SER A 9 -3.02 8.45 0.61
CA SER A 9 -4.42 8.01 0.72
C SER A 9 -4.69 6.72 -0.07
N ASN A 10 -5.28 5.73 0.59
CA ASN A 10 -5.75 4.50 -0.06
C ASN A 10 -6.88 4.81 -1.06
N VAL A 11 -7.82 5.68 -0.70
CA VAL A 11 -8.94 6.05 -1.56
C VAL A 11 -8.43 6.70 -2.85
N ASN A 12 -7.51 7.67 -2.75
CA ASN A 12 -6.96 8.35 -3.92
C ASN A 12 -6.18 7.36 -4.81
N SER A 13 -5.42 6.45 -4.20
CA SER A 13 -4.73 5.39 -4.95
C SER A 13 -5.70 4.47 -5.70
N ASN A 14 -6.84 4.11 -5.10
CA ASN A 14 -7.83 3.26 -5.73
C ASN A 14 -8.62 3.99 -6.81
N VAL A 15 -8.89 5.29 -6.65
CA VAL A 15 -9.48 6.12 -7.71
C VAL A 15 -8.55 6.23 -8.91
N LEU A 16 -7.25 6.45 -8.68
CA LEU A 16 -6.26 6.61 -9.74
C LEU A 16 -5.93 5.30 -10.47
N PHE A 17 -5.76 4.20 -9.73
CA PHE A 17 -5.20 2.96 -10.27
C PHE A 17 -6.14 1.75 -10.20
N GLY A 18 -7.28 1.83 -9.51
CA GLY A 18 -8.20 0.71 -9.37
C GLY A 18 -8.78 0.26 -10.71
N THR A 19 -9.25 1.21 -11.53
CA THR A 19 -9.76 0.90 -12.87
C THR A 19 -8.68 0.29 -13.76
N LEU A 20 -7.45 0.83 -13.72
CA LEU A 20 -6.31 0.27 -14.43
C LEU A 20 -6.09 -1.21 -14.03
N GLN A 21 -6.06 -1.50 -12.74
CA GLN A 21 -5.79 -2.85 -12.23
C GLN A 21 -6.89 -3.85 -12.55
N LYS A 22 -8.15 -3.40 -12.50
CA LYS A 22 -9.29 -4.19 -12.98
C LYS A 22 -9.16 -4.52 -14.46
N THR A 23 -8.83 -3.53 -15.29
CA THR A 23 -8.66 -3.73 -16.74
C THR A 23 -7.50 -4.67 -17.05
N VAL A 24 -6.36 -4.49 -16.39
CA VAL A 24 -5.20 -5.39 -16.54
C VAL A 24 -5.57 -6.81 -16.14
N ALA A 25 -6.35 -7.01 -15.06
CA ALA A 25 -6.78 -8.35 -14.63
C ALA A 25 -7.56 -9.07 -15.73
N ILE A 26 -8.52 -8.38 -16.34
CA ILE A 26 -9.31 -8.93 -17.45
C ILE A 26 -8.41 -9.26 -18.64
N LEU A 27 -7.47 -8.37 -18.99
CA LEU A 27 -6.57 -8.55 -20.14
C LEU A 27 -5.63 -9.75 -19.99
N VAL A 28 -5.14 -10.01 -18.77
CA VAL A 28 -4.19 -11.12 -18.51
C VAL A 28 -4.88 -12.41 -18.06
N GLY A 29 -6.21 -12.47 -18.10
CA GLY A 29 -6.99 -13.63 -17.68
C GLY A 29 -6.95 -13.90 -16.17
N ALA A 30 -6.64 -12.88 -15.37
CA ALA A 30 -6.56 -12.94 -13.92
C ALA A 30 -7.90 -12.57 -13.26
N SER A 31 -8.18 -13.09 -12.07
CA SER A 31 -9.37 -12.74 -11.29
C SER A 31 -9.37 -11.24 -10.91
N PRO A 32 -10.35 -10.44 -11.41
CA PRO A 32 -10.43 -9.02 -11.09
C PRO A 32 -10.68 -8.78 -9.59
N LEU A 33 -11.37 -9.70 -8.92
CA LEU A 33 -11.63 -9.61 -7.48
C LEU A 33 -10.32 -9.68 -6.68
N VAL A 34 -9.47 -10.65 -7.00
CA VAL A 34 -8.18 -10.86 -6.33
C VAL A 34 -7.24 -9.68 -6.62
N MET A 35 -7.19 -9.23 -7.88
CA MET A 35 -6.35 -8.09 -8.28
C MET A 35 -6.75 -6.79 -7.56
N MET A 36 -8.06 -6.53 -7.44
CA MET A 36 -8.58 -5.37 -6.72
C MET A 36 -8.36 -5.47 -5.21
N GLY A 37 -8.47 -6.68 -4.65
CA GLY A 37 -8.11 -6.98 -3.26
C GLY A 37 -6.64 -6.69 -2.97
N ALA A 38 -5.74 -7.13 -3.85
CA ALA A 38 -4.32 -6.85 -3.76
C ALA A 38 -4.02 -5.35 -3.89
N GLN A 39 -4.69 -4.64 -4.81
CA GLN A 39 -4.56 -3.20 -5.00
C GLN A 39 -4.92 -2.43 -3.73
N THR A 40 -6.09 -2.70 -3.12
CA THR A 40 -6.51 -2.00 -1.89
C THR A 40 -5.64 -2.37 -0.69
N THR A 41 -5.18 -3.62 -0.60
CA THR A 41 -4.26 -4.06 0.46
C THR A 41 -2.92 -3.33 0.37
N GLY A 42 -2.33 -3.30 -0.82
CA GLY A 42 -1.13 -2.52 -1.09
C GLY A 42 -1.36 -1.02 -0.89
N GLY A 43 -2.56 -0.51 -1.17
CA GLY A 43 -2.95 0.88 -0.94
C GLY A 43 -3.00 1.24 0.55
N SER A 44 -3.52 0.36 1.40
CA SER A 44 -3.48 0.51 2.85
C SER A 44 -2.04 0.52 3.40
N LEU A 45 -1.21 -0.43 2.96
CA LEU A 45 0.20 -0.52 3.36
C LEU A 45 1.00 0.72 2.94
N GLY A 46 0.85 1.16 1.69
CA GLY A 46 1.59 2.32 1.20
C GLY A 46 1.15 3.62 1.86
N SER A 47 -0.14 3.74 2.20
CA SER A 47 -0.65 4.89 2.95
C SER A 47 -0.08 4.93 4.37
N MET A 48 0.08 3.79 5.04
CA MET A 48 0.66 3.70 6.39
C MET A 48 2.08 4.28 6.47
N ILE A 49 2.91 3.99 5.46
CA ILE A 49 4.30 4.48 5.40
C ILE A 49 4.44 5.82 4.65
N ALA A 50 3.34 6.48 4.28
CA ALA A 50 3.39 7.74 3.55
C ALA A 50 3.94 8.88 4.44
N PRO A 51 4.77 9.79 3.90
CA PRO A 51 5.35 10.88 4.67
C PRO A 51 4.33 11.71 5.46
N ALA A 52 3.18 12.01 4.84
CA ALA A 52 2.11 12.76 5.49
C ALA A 52 1.52 12.06 6.72
N LYS A 53 1.30 10.73 6.65
CA LYS A 53 0.77 9.96 7.79
C LYS A 53 1.82 9.73 8.87
N LEU A 54 3.07 9.52 8.47
CA LEU A 54 4.19 9.40 9.41
C LEU A 54 4.40 10.68 10.21
N ALA A 55 4.36 11.85 9.56
CA ALA A 55 4.49 13.14 10.25
C ALA A 55 3.39 13.34 11.30
N VAL A 56 2.14 12.96 10.99
CA VAL A 56 1.02 13.00 11.94
C VAL A 56 1.21 11.98 13.07
N GLY A 57 1.66 10.76 12.79
CA GLY A 57 1.89 9.75 13.83
C GLY A 57 3.04 10.11 14.77
N VAL A 58 4.07 10.76 14.25
CA VAL A 58 5.21 11.25 15.04
C VAL A 58 4.81 12.45 15.91
N SER A 59 3.98 13.36 15.41
CA SER A 59 3.58 14.56 16.17
C SER A 59 2.73 14.25 17.40
N THR A 60 2.06 13.10 17.43
CA THR A 60 1.27 12.63 18.58
C THR A 60 2.08 11.89 19.63
N THR A 61 3.34 11.55 19.35
CA THR A 61 4.22 10.76 20.25
C THR A 61 5.45 11.58 20.65
N PRO A 62 5.51 12.13 21.88
CA PRO A 62 6.58 13.04 22.30
C PRO A 62 8.00 12.49 22.13
N GLU A 63 8.23 11.19 22.35
CA GLU A 63 9.57 10.58 22.23
C GLU A 63 10.05 10.41 20.78
N LEU A 64 9.14 10.57 19.82
CA LEU A 64 9.41 10.38 18.40
C LEU A 64 9.56 11.69 17.62
N LYS A 65 9.46 12.86 18.27
CA LYS A 65 9.52 14.17 17.59
C LYS A 65 10.74 14.28 16.66
N ASN A 66 10.51 14.66 15.40
CA ASN A 66 11.51 14.76 14.32
C ASN A 66 12.24 13.42 14.00
N ARG A 67 11.62 12.27 14.29
CA ARG A 67 12.17 10.92 14.01
C ARG A 67 11.38 10.18 12.94
N GLU A 68 10.75 10.89 12.00
CA GLU A 68 9.97 10.32 10.88
C GLU A 68 10.79 9.30 10.09
N GLY A 69 12.06 9.63 9.83
CA GLY A 69 12.99 8.75 9.11
C GLY A 69 13.26 7.44 9.86
N GLU A 70 13.32 7.46 11.20
CA GLU A 70 13.51 6.24 11.99
C GLU A 70 12.25 5.37 11.98
N VAL A 71 11.08 5.98 12.13
CA VAL A 71 9.79 5.28 12.04
C VAL A 71 9.62 4.67 10.65
N LEU A 72 9.93 5.41 9.59
CA LEU A 72 9.92 4.90 8.22
C LEU A 72 10.89 3.72 8.07
N ARG A 73 12.12 3.84 8.56
CA ARG A 73 13.14 2.77 8.45
C ARG A 73 12.73 1.49 9.15
N LYS A 74 11.93 1.57 10.23
CA LYS A 74 11.37 0.41 10.93
C LYS A 74 10.12 -0.16 10.24
N THR A 75 9.24 0.69 9.72
CA THR A 75 7.94 0.29 9.15
C THR A 75 8.01 -0.13 7.69
N LEU A 76 8.94 0.42 6.91
CA LEU A 76 9.17 0.09 5.51
C LEU A 76 9.45 -1.40 5.28
N PRO A 77 10.42 -2.06 5.96
CA PRO A 77 10.69 -3.47 5.73
C PRO A 77 9.49 -4.36 6.08
N ILE A 78 8.76 -4.04 7.15
CA ILE A 78 7.53 -4.76 7.55
C ILE A 78 6.48 -4.65 6.44
N SER A 79 6.27 -3.43 5.92
CA SER A 79 5.31 -3.18 4.85
C SER A 79 5.68 -3.92 3.56
N LEU A 80 6.97 -3.99 3.24
CA LEU A 80 7.48 -4.73 2.07
C LEU A 80 7.29 -6.24 2.23
N ILE A 81 7.56 -6.81 3.41
CA ILE A 81 7.33 -8.23 3.69
C ILE A 81 5.85 -8.56 3.50
N ILE A 82 4.95 -7.77 4.09
CA ILE A 82 3.51 -7.99 3.93
C ILE A 82 3.10 -7.83 2.46
N ALA A 83 3.62 -6.83 1.75
CA ALA A 83 3.33 -6.64 0.34
C ALA A 83 3.77 -7.83 -0.53
N ILE A 84 4.93 -8.42 -0.24
CA ILE A 84 5.42 -9.62 -0.93
C ILE A 84 4.52 -10.82 -0.62
N LEU A 85 4.18 -11.05 0.66
CA LEU A 85 3.32 -12.16 1.07
C LEU A 85 1.94 -12.08 0.42
N ILE A 86 1.32 -10.89 0.44
CA ILE A 86 0.04 -10.65 -0.23
C ILE A 86 0.16 -10.76 -1.75
N GLY A 87 1.27 -10.30 -2.33
CA GLY A 87 1.53 -10.44 -3.77
C GLY A 87 1.61 -11.91 -4.20
N ILE A 88 2.29 -12.74 -3.43
CA ILE A 88 2.38 -14.19 -3.66
C ILE A 88 1.00 -14.84 -3.50
N ALA A 89 0.29 -14.54 -2.42
CA ALA A 89 -1.05 -15.08 -2.19
C ALA A 89 -2.03 -14.66 -3.31
N ALA A 90 -2.00 -13.39 -3.71
CA ALA A 90 -2.81 -12.90 -4.81
C ALA A 90 -2.47 -13.61 -6.12
N TRP A 91 -1.19 -13.80 -6.43
CA TRP A 91 -0.77 -14.51 -7.64
C TRP A 91 -1.27 -15.96 -7.67
N LEU A 92 -1.16 -16.69 -6.56
CA LEU A 92 -1.67 -18.06 -6.43
C LEU A 92 -3.20 -18.17 -6.53
N MET A 93 -3.93 -17.14 -6.09
CA MET A 93 -5.40 -17.11 -6.14
C MET A 93 -5.96 -16.50 -7.44
N SER A 94 -5.09 -15.93 -8.28
CA SER A 94 -5.50 -15.13 -9.44
C SER A 94 -5.86 -15.96 -10.67
N TYR A 95 -5.48 -17.24 -10.69
CA TYR A 95 -5.72 -18.21 -11.76
C TYR A 95 -6.40 -19.46 -11.18
#